data_AF-A0A8K0P238-F1
#
_entry.id   AF-A0A8K0P238-F1
#
_cell.length_a   1.000
_cell.length_b   1.000
_cell.length_c   1.000
_cell.angle_alpha   90.00
_cell.angle_beta   90.00
_cell.angle_gamma   90.00
#
_symmetry.space_group_name_H-M   'P 1'
#
loop_
_entity.id
_entity.type
_entity.pdbx_description
1 polymer ?
#
loop_
_entity_poly.entity_id
_entity_poly.type
_entity_poly.pdbx_seq_one_letter_code
_entity_poly.pdbx_strand_id
1 'polypeptide(L)'
;MEDIVNGIGGRANIRAAGGDYKGAITILNAGVEKFPMEARFWNNRCYFYCKMKEYKKALEDANEMARKFPNNLKSYYRKGEALLGLKMYKEAELAFNQVLERSRVCQEATEQILEIKVLQVMELGYSRMQAQEALACSANLEEAMQFVKDNNLSCGVYGDEIYHSDDDEFDEEYDDEYYSTDGRSRYTDKFMDPSNPRGIQSLWVGNVEDTTEEELRKLFSVYGKIASIYMLEAKRCAFVNFTDAKAAGAAMKALQGKQLGNTTLILKYPNNTFGKKNF
;
A
#
# COMPACT_ATOMS: atom_id res chain seq x y z
N MET A 1 -19.87 -25.47 -7.12
CA MET A 1 -18.73 -25.55 -6.17
C MET A 1 -18.13 -24.17 -5.97
N GLU A 2 -17.81 -23.46 -7.06
CA GLU A 2 -17.33 -22.06 -7.03
C GLU A 2 -18.26 -21.11 -6.26
N ASP A 3 -19.59 -21.22 -6.40
CA ASP A 3 -20.54 -20.37 -5.68
C ASP A 3 -20.48 -20.54 -4.16
N ILE A 4 -20.23 -21.78 -3.70
CA ILE A 4 -20.08 -22.07 -2.27
C ILE A 4 -18.77 -21.45 -1.77
N VAL A 5 -17.70 -21.54 -2.57
CA VAL A 5 -16.40 -20.98 -2.24
C VAL A 5 -16.46 -19.45 -2.17
N ASN A 6 -17.07 -18.82 -3.17
CA ASN A 6 -17.30 -17.38 -3.21
C ASN A 6 -18.20 -16.92 -2.06
N GLY A 7 -19.25 -17.69 -1.73
CA GLY A 7 -20.13 -17.41 -0.60
C GLY A 7 -19.40 -17.41 0.75
N ILE A 8 -18.51 -18.38 0.99
CA ILE A 8 -17.71 -18.43 2.22
C ILE A 8 -16.75 -17.23 2.29
N GLY A 9 -16.03 -16.95 1.20
CA GLY A 9 -15.10 -15.83 1.14
C GLY A 9 -15.80 -14.47 1.33
N GLY A 10 -16.95 -14.28 0.68
CA GLY A 10 -17.76 -13.07 0.81
C GLY A 10 -18.27 -12.86 2.23
N ARG A 11 -18.80 -13.91 2.88
CA ARG A 11 -19.29 -13.84 4.27
C ARG A 11 -18.18 -13.49 5.26
N ALA A 12 -16.99 -14.08 5.09
CA ALA A 12 -15.84 -13.75 5.93
C ALA A 12 -15.42 -12.28 5.76
N ASN A 13 -15.37 -11.78 4.52
CA ASN A 13 -15.03 -10.39 4.24
C ASN A 13 -16.05 -9.41 4.82
N ILE A 14 -17.35 -9.72 4.76
CA ILE A 14 -18.40 -8.88 5.37
C ILE A 14 -18.22 -8.77 6.89
N ARG A 15 -17.91 -9.88 7.57
CA ARG A 15 -17.60 -9.86 9.01
C ARG A 15 -16.38 -8.98 9.31
N ALA A 16 -15.30 -9.16 8.55
CA ALA A 16 -14.09 -8.37 8.71
C ALA A 16 -14.31 -6.88 8.42
N ALA A 17 -15.15 -6.53 7.45
CA ALA A 17 -15.53 -5.15 7.18
C ALA A 17 -16.30 -4.49 8.34
N GLY A 18 -16.99 -5.29 9.16
CA GLY A 18 -17.60 -4.85 10.41
C GLY A 18 -16.66 -4.92 11.63
N GLY A 19 -15.35 -5.12 11.44
CA GLY A 19 -14.37 -5.24 12.52
C GLY A 19 -14.32 -6.61 13.21
N ASP A 20 -15.24 -7.53 12.90
CA ASP A 20 -15.29 -8.89 13.48
C ASP A 20 -14.30 -9.83 12.76
N TYR A 21 -13.00 -9.63 13.01
CA TYR A 21 -11.95 -10.50 12.49
C TYR A 21 -12.03 -11.92 13.06
N LYS A 22 -12.44 -12.07 14.33
CA LYS A 22 -12.60 -13.39 14.97
C LYS A 22 -13.67 -14.23 14.27
N GLY A 23 -14.84 -13.66 14.03
CA GLY A 23 -15.91 -14.33 13.31
C GLY A 23 -15.59 -14.57 11.83
N ALA A 24 -14.85 -13.67 11.19
CA ALA A 24 -14.32 -13.91 9.84
C ALA A 24 -13.41 -15.14 9.81
N ILE A 25 -12.50 -15.27 10.79
CA ILE A 25 -11.63 -16.45 10.95
C ILE A 25 -12.44 -17.71 11.22
N THR A 26 -13.49 -17.68 12.05
CA THR A 26 -14.36 -18.84 12.28
C THR A 26 -14.99 -19.35 10.97
N ILE A 27 -15.47 -18.43 10.12
CA ILE A 27 -16.02 -18.80 8.80
C ILE A 27 -14.93 -19.41 7.91
N LEU A 28 -13.73 -18.84 7.91
CA LEU A 28 -12.61 -19.33 7.11
C LEU A 28 -12.06 -20.66 7.61
N ASN A 29 -12.12 -20.96 8.91
CA ASN A 29 -11.75 -22.27 9.45
C ASN A 29 -12.63 -23.37 8.86
N ALA A 30 -13.95 -23.18 8.87
CA ALA A 30 -14.88 -24.10 8.22
C ALA A 30 -14.63 -24.20 6.70
N GLY A 31 -14.23 -23.08 6.07
CA GLY A 31 -13.84 -23.05 4.66
C GLY A 31 -12.60 -23.89 4.37
N VAL A 32 -11.55 -23.77 5.18
CA VAL A 32 -10.29 -24.52 5.08
C VAL A 32 -10.51 -26.01 5.34
N GLU A 33 -11.33 -26.37 6.32
CA GLU A 33 -11.68 -27.77 6.61
C GLU A 33 -12.41 -28.42 5.43
N LYS A 34 -13.37 -27.71 4.83
CA LYS A 34 -14.20 -28.23 3.74
C LYS A 34 -13.49 -28.21 2.39
N PHE A 35 -12.63 -27.22 2.15
CA PHE A 35 -11.93 -27.00 0.89
C PHE A 35 -10.44 -26.74 1.15
N PRO A 36 -9.67 -27.76 1.57
CA PRO A 36 -8.28 -27.57 2.00
C PRO A 36 -7.32 -27.14 0.88
N MET A 37 -7.71 -27.35 -0.38
CA MET A 37 -6.96 -26.95 -1.58
C MET A 37 -7.36 -25.57 -2.12
N GLU A 38 -8.22 -24.82 -1.41
CA GLU A 38 -8.61 -23.48 -1.82
C GLU A 38 -7.69 -22.43 -1.17
N ALA A 39 -6.70 -21.95 -1.93
CA ALA A 39 -5.69 -21.02 -1.43
C ALA A 39 -6.26 -19.67 -0.96
N ARG A 40 -7.43 -19.24 -1.48
CA ARG A 40 -8.08 -17.99 -1.04
C ARG A 40 -8.41 -17.99 0.46
N PHE A 41 -8.84 -19.12 1.00
CA PHE A 41 -9.23 -19.21 2.42
C PHE A 41 -8.04 -19.11 3.35
N TRP A 42 -6.98 -19.85 3.07
CA TRP A 42 -5.73 -19.75 3.80
C TRP A 42 -5.14 -18.33 3.72
N ASN A 43 -5.14 -17.71 2.54
CA ASN A 43 -4.64 -16.36 2.36
C ASN A 43 -5.42 -15.34 3.19
N ASN A 44 -6.75 -15.40 3.18
CA ASN A 44 -7.59 -14.46 3.91
C ASN A 44 -7.50 -14.70 5.43
N ARG A 45 -7.39 -15.96 5.85
CA ARG A 45 -7.25 -16.31 7.27
C ARG A 45 -5.91 -15.82 7.82
N CYS A 46 -4.83 -16.08 7.09
CA CYS A 46 -3.50 -15.55 7.39
C CYS A 46 -3.52 -14.02 7.52
N TYR A 47 -4.14 -13.33 6.56
CA TYR A 47 -4.28 -11.87 6.59
C TYR A 47 -5.03 -11.37 7.83
N PHE A 48 -6.15 -12.02 8.21
CA PHE A 48 -6.88 -11.63 9.41
C PHE A 48 -6.11 -11.94 10.70
N TYR A 49 -5.33 -13.03 10.76
CA TYR A 49 -4.40 -13.25 11.86
C TYR A 49 -3.35 -12.13 11.96
N CYS A 50 -2.77 -11.68 10.84
CA CYS A 50 -1.88 -10.50 10.84
C CYS A 50 -2.59 -9.25 11.38
N LYS A 51 -3.84 -8.99 10.98
CA LYS A 51 -4.62 -7.85 11.48
C LYS A 51 -4.92 -7.93 12.97
N MET A 52 -5.04 -9.13 13.51
CA MET A 52 -5.20 -9.37 14.94
C MET A 52 -3.86 -9.40 15.72
N LYS A 53 -2.73 -9.07 15.08
CA LYS A 53 -1.37 -9.19 15.65
C LYS A 53 -1.01 -10.63 16.08
N GLU A 54 -1.73 -11.63 15.57
CA GLU A 54 -1.56 -13.06 15.85
C GLU A 54 -0.55 -13.69 14.88
N TYR A 55 0.65 -13.12 14.83
CA TYR A 55 1.62 -13.39 13.76
C TYR A 55 2.13 -14.83 13.73
N LYS A 56 2.16 -15.55 14.86
CA LYS A 56 2.54 -16.97 14.91
C LYS A 56 1.54 -17.84 14.12
N LYS A 57 0.24 -17.62 14.31
CA LYS A 57 -0.82 -18.32 13.56
C LYS A 57 -0.80 -17.94 12.09
N ALA A 58 -0.57 -16.66 11.79
CA ALA A 58 -0.40 -16.21 10.41
C ALA A 58 0.78 -16.91 9.71
N LEU A 59 1.89 -17.10 10.41
CA LEU A 59 3.08 -17.79 9.90
C LEU A 59 2.81 -19.28 9.64
N GLU A 60 2.07 -19.95 10.52
CA GLU A 60 1.62 -21.34 10.30
C GLU A 60 0.79 -21.47 9.02
N ASP A 61 -0.19 -20.59 8.82
CA ASP A 61 -1.00 -20.55 7.59
C ASP A 61 -0.15 -20.30 6.35
N ALA A 62 0.77 -19.34 6.41
CA ALA A 62 1.65 -19.01 5.29
C ALA A 62 2.58 -20.19 4.92
N ASN A 63 3.09 -20.91 5.92
CA ASN A 63 3.91 -22.11 5.70
C ASN A 63 3.08 -23.26 5.10
N GLU A 64 1.86 -23.49 5.59
CA GLU A 64 0.96 -24.48 4.99
C GLU A 64 0.59 -24.12 3.56
N MET A 65 0.37 -22.83 3.26
CA MET A 65 0.17 -22.37 1.89
C MET A 65 1.38 -22.61 1.01
N ALA A 66 2.59 -22.30 1.47
CA ALA A 66 3.82 -22.52 0.70
C ALA A 66 4.04 -24.02 0.41
N ARG A 67 3.64 -24.91 1.33
CA ARG A 67 3.70 -26.35 1.18
C ARG A 67 2.66 -26.89 0.20
N LYS A 68 1.40 -26.43 0.29
CA LYS A 68 0.28 -26.92 -0.54
C LYS A 68 0.22 -26.26 -1.92
N PHE A 69 0.61 -24.99 -2.01
CA PHE A 69 0.50 -24.15 -3.20
C PHE A 69 1.87 -23.58 -3.56
N PRO A 70 2.85 -24.42 -3.93
CA PRO A 70 4.24 -23.99 -4.10
C PRO A 70 4.43 -22.92 -5.18
N ASN A 71 3.47 -22.73 -6.10
CA ASN A 71 3.52 -21.71 -7.15
C ASN A 71 2.77 -20.41 -6.78
N ASN A 72 2.10 -20.36 -5.63
CA ASN A 72 1.31 -19.20 -5.23
C ASN A 72 2.21 -18.16 -4.55
N LEU A 73 2.53 -17.07 -5.26
CA LEU A 73 3.36 -15.97 -4.75
C LEU A 73 2.83 -15.37 -3.44
N LYS A 74 1.52 -15.36 -3.23
CA LYS A 74 0.91 -14.80 -2.02
C LYS A 74 1.31 -15.57 -0.76
N SER A 75 1.65 -16.86 -0.87
CA SER A 75 2.11 -17.65 0.26
C SER A 75 3.41 -17.09 0.86
N TYR A 76 4.40 -16.83 0.01
CA TYR A 76 5.69 -16.25 0.39
C TYR A 76 5.56 -14.80 0.85
N TYR A 77 4.69 -14.01 0.20
CA TYR A 77 4.42 -12.64 0.61
C TYR A 77 3.80 -12.59 2.02
N ARG A 78 2.76 -13.39 2.29
CA ARG A 78 2.13 -13.49 3.61
C ARG A 78 3.10 -14.01 4.68
N LYS A 79 3.99 -14.93 4.31
CA LYS A 79 5.06 -15.41 5.19
C LYS A 79 5.98 -14.25 5.60
N GLY A 80 6.39 -13.41 4.66
CA GLY A 80 7.18 -12.22 4.91
C GLY A 80 6.48 -11.24 5.86
N GLU A 81 5.19 -10.96 5.65
CA GLU A 81 4.40 -10.09 6.55
C GLU A 81 4.29 -10.65 7.98
N ALA A 82 4.04 -11.96 8.11
CA ALA A 82 3.95 -12.59 9.42
C ALA A 82 5.30 -12.55 10.17
N LEU A 83 6.41 -12.82 9.47
CA LEU A 83 7.76 -12.74 10.04
C LEU A 83 8.15 -11.31 10.41
N LEU A 84 7.76 -10.33 9.59
CA LEU A 84 7.93 -8.91 9.88
C LEU A 84 7.22 -8.51 11.18
N GLY A 85 5.96 -8.95 11.36
CA GLY A 85 5.22 -8.75 12.61
C GLY A 85 5.86 -9.42 13.84
N LEU A 86 6.57 -10.52 13.63
CA LEU A 86 7.39 -11.20 14.65
C LEU A 86 8.77 -10.56 14.87
N LYS A 87 9.11 -9.49 14.13
CA LYS A 87 10.44 -8.84 14.11
C LYS A 87 11.57 -9.79 13.68
N MET A 88 11.25 -10.86 12.96
CA MET A 88 12.22 -11.80 12.39
C MET A 88 12.68 -11.28 11.01
N TYR A 89 13.42 -10.18 11.01
CA TYR A 89 13.71 -9.40 9.80
C TYR A 89 14.52 -10.16 8.75
N LYS A 90 15.51 -10.96 9.17
CA LYS A 90 16.34 -11.74 8.24
C LYS A 90 15.50 -12.75 7.47
N GLU A 91 14.63 -13.47 8.19
CA GLU A 91 13.73 -14.46 7.63
C GLU A 91 12.63 -13.81 6.78
N ALA A 92 12.14 -12.64 7.19
CA ALA A 92 11.17 -11.86 6.42
C ALA A 92 11.74 -11.41 5.07
N GLU A 93 12.97 -10.89 5.07
CA GLU A 93 13.67 -10.49 3.84
C GLU A 93 13.85 -11.68 2.89
N LEU A 94 14.27 -12.84 3.41
CA LEU A 94 14.36 -14.07 2.61
C LEU A 94 13.00 -14.46 2.00
N ALA A 95 11.91 -14.37 2.76
CA ALA A 95 10.57 -14.69 2.27
C ALA A 95 10.12 -13.73 1.15
N PHE A 96 10.41 -12.43 1.25
CA PHE A 96 10.10 -11.47 0.18
C PHE A 96 11.01 -11.63 -1.04
N ASN A 97 12.29 -11.98 -0.85
CA ASN A 97 13.19 -12.30 -1.96
C ASN A 97 12.70 -13.50 -2.77
N GLN A 98 12.11 -14.53 -2.13
CA GLN A 98 11.46 -15.63 -2.83
C GLN A 98 10.30 -15.18 -3.73
N VAL A 99 9.60 -14.10 -3.37
CA VAL A 99 8.59 -13.48 -4.24
C VAL A 99 9.25 -12.84 -5.47
N LEU A 100 10.36 -12.12 -5.27
CA LEU A 100 11.10 -11.45 -6.35
C LEU A 100 11.79 -12.42 -7.31
N GLU A 101 12.30 -13.55 -6.83
CA GLU A 101 12.88 -14.61 -7.66
C GLU A 101 11.86 -15.15 -8.66
N ARG A 102 10.61 -15.30 -8.22
CA ARG A 102 9.51 -15.85 -9.02
C ARG A 102 8.75 -14.79 -9.80
N SER A 103 8.81 -13.53 -9.35
CA SER A 103 8.24 -12.37 -10.02
C SER A 103 9.19 -11.19 -9.87
N ARG A 104 10.10 -11.06 -10.85
CA ARG A 104 11.20 -10.08 -10.87
C ARG A 104 10.75 -8.61 -10.76
N VAL A 105 9.46 -8.34 -10.94
CA VAL A 105 8.86 -7.00 -10.88
C VAL A 105 7.67 -6.99 -9.92
N CYS A 106 7.92 -7.31 -8.64
CA CYS A 106 6.94 -7.11 -7.57
C CYS A 106 7.32 -5.90 -6.73
N GLN A 107 6.74 -4.73 -7.06
CA GLN A 107 6.99 -3.47 -6.35
C GLN A 107 6.70 -3.61 -4.84
N GLU A 108 5.58 -4.25 -4.49
CA GLU A 108 5.19 -4.48 -3.10
C GLU A 108 6.28 -5.22 -2.31
N ALA A 109 6.84 -6.30 -2.86
CA ALA A 109 7.90 -7.05 -2.19
C ALA A 109 9.20 -6.24 -2.07
N THR A 110 9.55 -5.43 -3.09
CA THR A 110 10.71 -4.52 -3.02
C THR A 110 10.55 -3.45 -1.94
N GLU A 111 9.36 -2.85 -1.83
CA GLU A 111 9.03 -1.87 -0.79
C GLU A 111 9.14 -2.48 0.61
N GLN A 112 8.63 -3.70 0.80
CA GLN A 112 8.72 -4.41 2.08
C GLN A 112 10.16 -4.76 2.47
N ILE A 113 11.01 -5.15 1.51
CA ILE A 113 12.44 -5.39 1.77
C ILE A 113 13.15 -4.09 2.16
N LEU A 114 12.84 -2.97 1.50
CA LEU A 114 13.39 -1.68 1.88
C LEU A 114 12.96 -1.29 3.29
N GLU A 115 11.69 -1.49 3.65
CA GLU A 115 11.18 -1.23 4.99
C GLU A 115 11.87 -2.09 6.05
N ILE A 116 12.09 -3.38 5.78
CA ILE A 116 12.85 -4.27 6.66
C ILE A 116 14.25 -3.72 6.92
N LYS A 117 14.95 -3.29 5.86
CA LYS A 117 16.30 -2.72 5.99
C LYS A 117 16.30 -1.44 6.81
N VAL A 118 15.29 -0.59 6.65
CA VAL A 118 15.10 0.62 7.47
C VAL A 118 14.91 0.23 8.94
N LEU A 119 14.05 -0.75 9.24
CA LEU A 119 13.80 -1.21 10.61
C LEU A 119 15.05 -1.84 11.26
N GLN A 120 15.85 -2.59 10.50
CA GLN A 120 17.12 -3.16 10.98
C GLN A 120 18.14 -2.08 11.36
N VAL A 121 18.22 -0.99 10.59
CA VAL A 121 19.08 0.15 10.96
C VAL A 121 18.52 0.89 12.17
N MET A 122 17.19 1.03 12.26
CA MET A 122 16.55 1.65 13.43
C MET A 122 16.79 0.86 14.73
N GLU A 123 16.85 -0.47 14.68
CA GLU A 123 17.21 -1.30 15.84
C GLU A 123 18.63 -1.05 16.37
N LEU A 124 19.51 -0.46 15.56
CA LEU A 124 20.83 -0.02 16.00
C LEU A 124 20.81 1.33 16.72
N GLY A 125 19.62 1.92 16.92
CA GLY A 125 19.43 3.19 17.63
C GLY A 125 19.38 4.43 16.74
N TYR A 126 19.26 4.26 15.42
CA TYR A 126 19.21 5.38 14.48
C TYR A 126 17.78 5.79 14.14
N SER A 127 17.58 7.07 13.83
CA SER A 127 16.28 7.56 13.38
C SER A 127 15.91 7.01 11.99
N ARG A 128 14.62 6.95 11.69
CA ARG A 128 14.12 6.52 10.38
C ARG A 128 14.70 7.34 9.22
N MET A 129 14.89 8.65 9.41
CA MET A 129 15.48 9.54 8.39
C MET A 129 16.94 9.18 8.10
N GLN A 130 17.74 8.94 9.15
CA GLN A 130 19.13 8.51 9.01
C GLN A 130 19.22 7.13 8.34
N ALA A 131 18.34 6.20 8.70
CA ALA A 131 18.28 4.88 8.08
C ALA A 131 17.97 4.97 6.58
N GLN A 132 17.02 5.82 6.19
CA GLN A 132 16.67 6.03 4.78
C GLN A 132 17.80 6.69 3.99
N GLU A 133 18.47 7.69 4.56
CA GLU A 133 19.61 8.35 3.93
C GLU A 133 20.78 7.38 3.73
N ALA A 134 21.11 6.60 4.75
CA ALA A 134 22.16 5.59 4.67
C ALA A 134 21.88 4.54 3.59
N LEU A 135 20.64 4.07 3.49
CA LEU A 135 20.23 3.11 2.46
C LEU A 135 20.15 3.73 1.06
N ALA A 136 19.91 5.04 0.94
CA ALA A 136 19.96 5.74 -0.35
C ALA A 136 21.39 5.92 -0.87
N CYS A 137 22.36 6.02 0.04
CA CYS A 137 23.78 6.20 -0.26
C CYS A 137 24.57 4.90 -0.38
N SER A 138 23.97 3.74 -0.11
CA SER A 138 24.65 2.45 0.00
C SER A 138 24.09 1.40 -0.97
N ALA A 139 24.94 0.50 -1.46
CA ALA A 139 24.50 -0.56 -2.38
C ALA A 139 23.80 -1.71 -1.65
N ASN A 140 24.12 -1.92 -0.37
CA ASN A 140 23.59 -3.01 0.44
C ASN A 140 23.47 -2.59 1.92
N LEU A 141 22.85 -3.47 2.72
CA LEU A 141 22.58 -3.21 4.14
C LEU A 141 23.87 -3.09 4.97
N GLU A 142 24.91 -3.86 4.65
CA GLU A 142 26.17 -3.82 5.38
C GLU A 142 26.88 -2.48 5.19
N GLU A 143 26.93 -1.99 3.94
CA GLU A 143 27.43 -0.65 3.62
C GLU A 143 26.60 0.43 4.30
N ALA A 144 25.27 0.31 4.33
CA ALA A 144 24.41 1.25 5.04
C ALA A 144 24.72 1.27 6.54
N MET A 145 24.89 0.11 7.17
CA MET A 145 25.26 0.03 8.57
C MET A 145 26.64 0.61 8.85
N GLN A 146 27.60 0.41 7.94
CA GLN A 146 28.95 0.97 8.07
C GLN A 146 28.94 2.49 7.87
N PHE A 147 28.19 2.99 6.89
CA PHE A 147 28.00 4.41 6.63
C PHE A 147 27.48 5.15 7.86
N VAL A 148 26.49 4.57 8.55
CA VAL A 148 25.92 5.21 9.75
C VAL A 148 26.92 5.19 10.91
N LYS A 149 27.72 4.13 11.06
CA LYS A 149 28.81 4.07 12.07
C LYS A 149 29.90 5.11 11.80
N ASP A 150 30.32 5.24 10.55
CA ASP A 150 31.46 6.10 10.16
C ASP A 150 31.11 7.59 10.20
N ASN A 151 29.87 7.95 9.83
CA ASN A 151 29.45 9.35 9.83
C ASN A 151 29.07 9.90 11.21
N ASN A 152 29.17 9.07 12.25
CA ASN A 152 28.92 9.45 13.64
C ASN A 152 27.65 10.31 13.77
N LEU A 153 26.61 9.95 12.98
CA LEU A 153 25.29 10.55 13.01
C LEU A 153 24.79 10.36 14.44
N SER A 154 25.06 11.35 15.30
CA SER A 154 24.90 11.18 16.73
C SER A 154 23.47 10.76 16.99
N CYS A 155 23.31 9.67 17.73
CA CYS A 155 22.09 9.42 18.49
C CYS A 155 21.79 10.72 19.22
N GLY A 156 20.73 11.42 18.78
CA GLY A 156 20.23 12.57 19.52
C GLY A 156 19.73 12.03 20.83
N VAL A 157 20.58 12.04 21.86
CA VAL A 157 20.18 11.87 23.25
C VAL A 157 19.34 13.10 23.61
N TYR A 158 18.06 13.04 23.28
CA TYR A 158 17.00 13.50 24.17
C TYR A 158 16.53 12.20 24.84
N GLY A 159 17.01 11.85 26.02
CA GLY A 159 16.70 12.58 27.24
C GLY A 159 15.34 12.09 27.71
N ASP A 160 15.37 11.05 28.55
CA ASP A 160 14.27 10.47 29.32
C ASP A 160 12.94 11.23 29.28
N GLU A 161 11.97 10.70 28.55
CA GLU A 161 10.62 10.57 29.09
C GLU A 161 10.25 9.08 29.11
N ILE A 162 10.03 8.63 30.33
CA ILE A 162 9.61 7.30 30.76
C ILE A 162 8.40 6.86 29.94
N TYR A 163 8.46 5.66 29.35
CA TYR A 163 7.22 4.87 29.17
C TYR A 163 7.40 3.53 29.86
N HIS A 164 6.57 3.35 30.89
CA HIS A 164 6.56 2.23 31.81
C HIS A 164 6.45 0.89 31.08
N SER A 165 7.33 -0.05 31.43
CA SER A 165 7.02 -1.47 31.27
C SER A 165 6.10 -1.89 32.42
N ASP A 166 5.00 -2.52 32.02
CA ASP A 166 4.08 -3.36 32.80
C ASP A 166 3.00 -2.62 33.60
N ASP A 167 1.74 -2.94 33.22
CA ASP A 167 0.46 -2.68 33.90
C ASP A 167 -0.25 -1.32 33.73
N ASP A 168 -0.41 -0.84 32.50
CA ASP A 168 -1.57 -0.02 32.13
C ASP A 168 -2.15 -0.47 30.79
N GLU A 169 -3.47 -0.60 30.75
CA GLU A 169 -4.29 -0.77 29.55
C GLU A 169 -3.83 0.22 28.47
N PHE A 170 -3.12 -0.27 27.46
CA PHE A 170 -2.82 0.53 26.28
C PHE A 170 -4.08 0.57 25.42
N ASP A 171 -5.06 1.36 25.85
CA ASP A 171 -6.03 2.01 24.98
C ASP A 171 -5.22 2.86 24.00
N GLU A 172 -4.81 2.23 22.90
CA GLU A 172 -4.40 2.93 21.69
C GLU A 172 -5.69 3.48 21.05
N GLU A 173 -6.28 4.48 21.72
CA GLU A 173 -7.18 5.46 21.11
C GLU A 173 -6.31 6.28 20.16
N TYR A 174 -5.99 5.68 19.00
CA TYR A 174 -5.68 6.45 17.82
C TYR A 174 -6.93 7.27 17.55
N ASP A 175 -6.85 8.59 17.75
CA ASP A 175 -7.87 9.57 17.41
C ASP A 175 -8.64 9.17 16.14
N ASP A 176 -9.78 8.51 16.36
CA ASP A 176 -10.78 8.15 15.36
C ASP A 176 -11.81 9.29 15.26
N GLU A 177 -11.42 10.51 15.63
CA GLU A 177 -12.19 11.73 15.36
C GLU A 177 -12.00 12.17 13.90
N TYR A 178 -12.57 11.38 12.99
CA TYR A 178 -13.15 11.94 11.76
C TYR A 178 -14.41 11.19 11.30
N TYR A 179 -15.22 10.70 12.25
CA TYR A 179 -16.65 10.58 12.00
C TYR A 179 -17.30 11.95 12.20
N SER A 180 -17.37 12.74 11.12
CA SER A 180 -18.45 13.73 11.05
C SER A 180 -19.77 12.96 10.99
N THR A 181 -20.63 13.27 11.95
CA THR A 181 -21.92 12.65 12.26
C THR A 181 -23.04 12.99 11.27
N ASP A 182 -22.70 13.49 10.08
CA ASP A 182 -23.68 13.79 9.03
C ASP A 182 -23.43 12.93 7.79
N GLY A 183 -24.38 12.05 7.51
CA GLY A 183 -24.31 10.98 6.51
C GLY A 183 -24.27 11.47 5.06
N ARG A 184 -23.22 12.19 4.64
CA ARG A 184 -22.94 12.56 3.25
C ARG A 184 -21.44 12.55 2.91
N SER A 185 -21.00 11.48 2.24
CA SER A 185 -20.04 11.47 1.10
C SER A 185 -18.50 11.56 1.32
N ARG A 186 -17.83 10.52 0.77
CA ARG A 186 -16.55 10.48 0.00
C ARG A 186 -15.20 10.29 0.72
N TYR A 187 -14.71 9.05 0.61
CA TYR A 187 -13.31 8.59 0.62
C TYR A 187 -12.30 9.60 0.05
N THR A 188 -11.22 9.89 0.77
CA THR A 188 -10.01 10.48 0.16
C THR A 188 -8.95 9.39 -0.02
N ASP A 189 -9.04 8.69 -1.16
CA ASP A 189 -7.89 7.98 -1.76
C ASP A 189 -6.72 8.98 -1.83
N LYS A 190 -5.53 8.65 -1.31
CA LYS A 190 -4.35 9.56 -1.29
C LYS A 190 -3.94 10.00 -2.70
N PHE A 191 -4.39 9.28 -3.74
CA PHE A 191 -4.21 9.63 -5.14
C PHE A 191 -5.30 10.57 -5.68
N MET A 192 -6.25 11.01 -4.86
CA MET A 192 -7.35 11.91 -5.24
C MET A 192 -7.38 13.20 -4.39
N ASP A 193 -6.33 13.46 -3.60
CA ASP A 193 -6.29 14.65 -2.73
C ASP A 193 -6.19 15.95 -3.56
N PRO A 194 -7.24 16.79 -3.59
CA PRO A 194 -7.24 18.03 -4.37
C PRO A 194 -6.19 19.05 -3.90
N SER A 195 -5.67 18.92 -2.68
CA SER A 195 -4.64 19.80 -2.14
C SER A 195 -3.26 19.57 -2.80
N ASN A 196 -3.10 18.46 -3.53
CA ASN A 196 -1.86 18.06 -4.20
C ASN A 196 -0.60 18.20 -3.31
N PRO A 197 -0.55 17.55 -2.13
CA PRO A 197 0.55 17.72 -1.18
C PRO A 197 1.90 17.24 -1.75
N ARG A 198 1.88 16.40 -2.79
CA ARG A 198 3.06 15.85 -3.47
C ARG A 198 3.57 16.71 -4.63
N GLY A 199 2.90 17.81 -4.96
CA GLY A 199 3.31 18.71 -6.05
C GLY A 199 3.33 18.04 -7.42
N ILE A 200 2.41 17.10 -7.69
CA ILE A 200 2.38 16.34 -8.94
C ILE A 200 1.74 17.19 -10.04
N GLN A 201 2.41 17.28 -11.19
CA GLN A 201 1.94 18.07 -12.35
C GLN A 201 1.04 17.27 -13.30
N SER A 202 1.06 15.95 -13.18
CA SER A 202 0.35 15.00 -14.04
C SER A 202 -0.94 14.50 -13.41
N LEU A 203 -2.02 14.46 -14.18
CA LEU A 203 -3.28 13.83 -13.80
C LEU A 203 -3.58 12.67 -14.74
N TRP A 204 -3.88 11.51 -14.16
CA TRP A 204 -4.55 10.42 -14.87
C TRP A 204 -6.05 10.71 -14.91
N VAL A 205 -6.64 10.57 -16.09
CA VAL A 205 -8.06 10.79 -16.40
C VAL A 205 -8.64 9.48 -16.92
N GLY A 206 -9.51 8.86 -16.15
CA GLY A 206 -10.25 7.65 -16.52
C GLY A 206 -11.60 7.95 -17.17
N ASN A 207 -12.15 6.91 -17.80
CA ASN A 207 -13.47 6.90 -18.44
C ASN A 207 -13.60 7.87 -19.64
N VAL A 208 -12.55 8.02 -20.43
CA VAL A 208 -12.52 8.86 -21.64
C VAL A 208 -12.78 8.04 -22.91
N GLU A 209 -13.89 7.29 -22.93
CA GLU A 209 -14.27 6.41 -24.05
C GLU A 209 -14.70 7.18 -25.29
N ASP A 210 -15.52 8.22 -25.09
CA ASP A 210 -16.12 9.04 -26.16
C ASP A 210 -15.58 10.48 -26.13
N THR A 211 -14.34 10.68 -25.68
CA THR A 211 -13.75 12.02 -25.53
C THR A 211 -12.50 12.15 -26.39
N THR A 212 -12.36 13.30 -27.05
CA THR A 212 -11.18 13.62 -27.87
C THR A 212 -10.11 14.40 -27.08
N GLU A 213 -8.88 14.40 -27.58
CA GLU A 213 -7.79 15.18 -26.97
C GLU A 213 -8.14 16.68 -26.93
N GLU A 214 -8.77 17.21 -27.98
CA GLU A 214 -9.16 18.62 -28.08
C GLU A 214 -10.18 19.01 -27.01
N GLU A 215 -11.15 18.14 -26.72
CA GLU A 215 -12.14 18.35 -25.67
C GLU A 215 -11.51 18.34 -24.28
N LEU A 216 -10.61 17.38 -24.02
CA LEU A 216 -9.83 17.36 -22.77
C LEU A 216 -8.95 18.61 -22.65
N ARG A 217 -8.29 19.03 -23.74
CA ARG A 217 -7.47 20.23 -23.75
C ARG A 217 -8.29 21.47 -23.43
N LYS A 218 -9.47 21.61 -24.03
CA LYS A 218 -10.39 22.73 -23.76
C LYS A 218 -10.90 22.71 -22.32
N LEU A 219 -11.22 21.52 -21.79
CA LEU A 219 -11.73 21.35 -20.43
C LEU A 219 -10.67 21.64 -19.35
N PHE A 220 -9.44 21.18 -19.55
CA PHE A 220 -8.36 21.28 -18.57
C PHE A 220 -7.56 22.59 -18.67
N SER A 221 -7.54 23.25 -19.84
CA SER A 221 -6.78 24.51 -20.03
C SER A 221 -7.30 25.69 -19.20
N VAL A 222 -8.53 25.62 -18.70
CA VAL A 222 -9.13 26.61 -17.78
C VAL A 222 -8.38 26.69 -16.45
N TYR A 223 -7.75 25.59 -16.02
CA TYR A 223 -7.09 25.49 -14.71
C TYR A 223 -5.59 25.78 -14.78
N GLY A 224 -5.00 25.77 -15.97
CA GLY A 224 -3.61 26.10 -16.18
C GLY A 224 -3.07 25.66 -17.55
N LYS A 225 -1.83 26.03 -17.83
CA LYS A 225 -1.16 25.68 -19.08
C LYS A 225 -0.84 24.19 -19.12
N ILE A 226 -1.30 23.52 -20.17
CA ILE A 226 -1.08 22.09 -20.42
C ILE A 226 0.24 21.93 -21.19
N ALA A 227 1.15 21.13 -20.66
CA ALA A 227 2.40 20.73 -21.30
C ALA A 227 2.18 19.65 -22.35
N SER A 228 1.41 18.60 -22.02
CA SER A 228 1.06 17.53 -22.96
C SER A 228 -0.20 16.80 -22.52
N ILE A 229 -0.88 16.18 -23.49
CA ILE A 229 -1.95 15.21 -23.25
C ILE A 229 -1.57 13.93 -23.97
N TYR A 230 -1.70 12.80 -23.29
CA TYR A 230 -1.43 11.49 -23.88
C TYR A 230 -2.65 10.60 -23.68
N MET A 231 -3.28 10.21 -24.79
CA MET A 231 -4.45 9.33 -24.77
C MET A 231 -4.03 7.86 -24.92
N LEU A 232 -4.60 7.00 -24.08
CA LEU A 232 -4.46 5.55 -24.14
C LEU A 232 -5.81 4.94 -24.48
N GLU A 233 -6.13 4.90 -25.77
CA GLU A 233 -7.41 4.39 -26.29
C GLU A 233 -7.68 2.95 -25.81
N ALA A 234 -6.67 2.08 -25.81
CA ALA A 234 -6.77 0.70 -25.34
C ALA A 234 -7.18 0.56 -23.86
N LYS A 235 -6.91 1.57 -23.04
CA LYS A 235 -7.23 1.60 -21.61
C LYS A 235 -8.27 2.66 -21.25
N ARG A 236 -8.86 3.33 -22.25
CA ARG A 236 -9.92 4.33 -22.07
C ARG A 236 -9.55 5.40 -21.03
N CYS A 237 -8.29 5.81 -21.04
CA CYS A 237 -7.74 6.80 -20.12
C CYS A 237 -6.79 7.77 -20.83
N ALA A 238 -6.56 8.92 -20.21
CA ALA A 238 -5.62 9.93 -20.69
C ALA A 238 -4.74 10.43 -19.55
N PHE A 239 -3.57 10.92 -19.88
CA PHE A 239 -2.69 11.65 -18.96
C PHE A 239 -2.62 13.10 -19.38
N VAL A 240 -3.02 14.00 -18.48
CA VAL A 240 -2.93 15.44 -18.69
C VAL A 240 -1.80 15.98 -17.83
N ASN A 241 -0.75 16.50 -18.48
CA ASN A 241 0.40 17.07 -17.80
C ASN A 241 0.31 18.59 -17.83
N PHE A 242 0.27 19.21 -16.65
CA PHE A 242 0.35 20.66 -16.50
C PHE A 242 1.80 21.12 -16.41
N THR A 243 2.04 22.41 -16.69
CA THR A 243 3.34 23.02 -16.39
C THR A 243 3.51 23.38 -14.91
N ASP A 244 2.40 23.45 -14.16
CA ASP A 244 2.38 23.81 -12.74
C ASP A 244 1.55 22.80 -11.93
N ALA A 245 2.04 22.41 -10.76
CA ALA A 245 1.40 21.47 -9.86
C ALA A 245 0.14 22.04 -9.21
N LYS A 246 0.09 23.37 -9.01
CA LYS A 246 -1.12 24.03 -8.47
C LYS A 246 -2.30 23.93 -9.43
N ALA A 247 -2.03 24.01 -10.74
CA ALA A 247 -3.04 23.82 -11.77
C ALA A 247 -3.63 22.41 -11.77
N ALA A 248 -2.80 21.38 -11.55
CA ALA A 248 -3.26 20.00 -11.41
C ALA A 248 -4.18 19.82 -10.18
N GLY A 249 -3.85 20.42 -9.04
CA GLY A 249 -4.72 20.41 -7.85
C GLY A 249 -6.05 21.13 -8.06
N ALA A 250 -6.03 22.29 -8.72
CA ALA A 250 -7.25 23.03 -9.06
C ALA A 250 -8.16 22.24 -10.02
N ALA A 251 -7.57 21.62 -11.05
CA ALA A 251 -8.27 20.74 -11.97
C ALA A 251 -8.85 19.52 -11.25
N MET A 252 -8.09 18.89 -10.34
CA MET A 252 -8.58 17.79 -9.50
C MET A 252 -9.85 18.19 -8.74
N LYS A 253 -9.78 19.31 -8.02
CA LYS A 253 -10.88 19.79 -7.18
C LYS A 253 -12.14 20.07 -7.98
N ALA A 254 -12.00 20.60 -9.20
CA ALA A 254 -13.12 21.07 -9.99
C ALA A 254 -13.69 20.05 -10.99
N LEU A 255 -12.88 19.10 -11.45
CA LEU A 255 -13.26 18.15 -12.49
C LEU A 255 -13.49 16.71 -11.97
N GLN A 256 -13.19 16.43 -10.70
CA GLN A 256 -13.40 15.10 -10.14
C GLN A 256 -14.88 14.73 -10.10
N GLY A 257 -15.25 13.62 -10.76
CA GLY A 257 -16.64 13.19 -10.85
C GLY A 257 -17.49 14.06 -11.79
N LYS A 258 -16.89 14.90 -12.65
CA LYS A 258 -17.63 15.69 -13.63
C LYS A 258 -18.14 14.79 -14.77
N GLN A 259 -19.39 14.96 -15.16
CA GLN A 259 -19.95 14.30 -16.34
C GLN A 259 -19.41 14.95 -17.63
N LEU A 260 -18.92 14.12 -18.54
CA LEU A 260 -18.49 14.50 -19.88
C LEU A 260 -19.11 13.51 -20.87
N GLY A 261 -20.15 13.95 -21.59
CA GLY A 261 -20.98 13.04 -22.38
C GLY A 261 -21.72 12.05 -21.49
N ASN A 262 -21.60 10.75 -21.81
CA ASN A 262 -22.24 9.66 -21.06
C ASN A 262 -21.36 9.11 -19.92
N THR A 263 -20.12 9.59 -19.78
CA THR A 263 -19.19 9.08 -18.77
C THR A 263 -18.95 10.11 -17.67
N THR A 264 -18.57 9.60 -16.50
CA THR A 264 -18.14 10.43 -15.37
C THR A 264 -16.63 10.33 -15.27
N LEU A 265 -15.95 11.48 -15.32
CA LEU A 265 -14.50 11.55 -15.23
C LEU A 265 -14.02 11.11 -13.84
N ILE A 266 -13.04 10.21 -13.83
CA ILE A 266 -12.32 9.81 -12.63
C ILE A 266 -10.89 10.29 -12.78
N LEU A 267 -10.47 11.15 -11.88
CA LEU A 267 -9.15 11.73 -11.89
C LEU A 267 -8.34 11.18 -10.72
N LYS A 268 -7.07 10.87 -10.97
CA LYS A 268 -6.11 10.44 -9.96
C LYS A 268 -4.72 10.98 -10.25
N TYR A 269 -3.92 11.20 -9.22
CA TYR A 269 -2.48 11.35 -9.40
C TYR A 269 -1.86 9.99 -9.73
N PRO A 270 -1.03 9.90 -10.77
CA PRO A 270 -0.33 8.67 -11.10
C PRO A 270 0.60 8.26 -9.95
N ASN A 271 0.60 6.98 -9.60
CA ASN A 271 1.50 6.41 -8.58
C ASN A 271 2.95 6.29 -9.06
N ASN A 272 3.31 6.92 -10.18
CA ASN A 272 4.57 6.64 -10.85
C ASN A 272 5.47 7.87 -10.94
N THR A 273 6.64 7.68 -10.36
CA THR A 273 7.93 8.34 -10.59
C THR A 273 8.40 8.23 -12.05
N PHE A 274 7.54 8.58 -13.03
CA PHE A 274 7.96 8.76 -14.43
C PHE A 274 8.49 10.18 -14.73
N GLY A 275 8.60 11.04 -13.71
CA GLY A 275 9.05 12.43 -13.80
C GLY A 275 10.56 12.64 -14.04
N LYS A 276 11.30 11.65 -14.55
CA LYS A 276 12.67 11.85 -15.07
C LYS A 276 12.93 10.98 -16.31
N LYS A 277 12.08 11.09 -17.32
CA LYS A 277 12.57 10.98 -18.70
C LYS A 277 12.31 12.32 -19.37
N ASN A 278 13.37 13.12 -19.46
CA ASN A 278 13.44 14.16 -20.46
C ASN A 278 13.19 13.48 -21.81
N PHE A 279 12.15 13.93 -22.52
CA PHE A 279 12.06 13.71 -23.95
C PHE A 279 13.17 14.51 -24.64
#